data_AF-A0A538KRI8-F1
#
_entry.id   AF-A0A538KRI8-F1
#
_cell.length_a   1.000
_cell.length_b   1.000
_cell.length_c   1.000
_cell.angle_alpha   90.00
_cell.angle_beta   90.00
_cell.angle_gamma   90.00
#
_symmetry.space_group_name_H-M   'P 1'
#
loop_
_entity.id
_entity.type
_entity.pdbx_description
1 polymer ?
#
loop_
_entity_poly.entity_id
_entity_poly.type
_entity_poly.pdbx_seq_one_letter_code
_entity_poly.pdbx_strand_id
1 'polypeptide(L)'
;MLTLIQTTTRTARRRARADLRAQIARLEHQLADAVMAGAPSPGPRGGRAGPRMLGLAELEAERDALSADLAAVRAAAAATADAQEAARRRLEAMLARPREHRFARLALADLGEPGCGVYMVRPRLGLIGMLAGWWQVKLSSGCPLSVSPAAQV
;
A
#
# COMPACT_ATOMS: atom_id res chain seq x y z
N MET A 1 31.82 -45.73 -12.99
CA MET A 1 32.07 -44.26 -12.97
C MET A 1 30.81 -43.45 -13.33
N LEU A 2 30.05 -43.79 -14.38
CA LEU A 2 28.82 -43.09 -14.79
C LEU A 2 27.70 -43.04 -13.71
N THR A 3 27.48 -44.12 -12.97
CA THR A 3 26.43 -44.23 -11.94
C THR A 3 26.64 -43.27 -10.75
N LEU A 4 27.91 -42.98 -10.42
CA LEU A 4 28.28 -42.09 -9.33
C LEU A 4 27.99 -40.63 -9.70
N ILE A 5 28.30 -40.24 -10.94
CA ILE A 5 28.01 -38.90 -11.49
C ILE A 5 26.50 -38.65 -11.53
N GLN A 6 25.70 -39.60 -12.01
CA GLN A 6 24.23 -39.45 -12.07
C GLN A 6 23.58 -39.30 -10.69
N THR A 7 24.09 -40.01 -9.68
CA THR A 7 23.57 -39.93 -8.31
C THR A 7 23.83 -38.56 -7.71
N THR A 8 25.05 -38.02 -7.87
CA THR A 8 25.41 -36.68 -7.40
C THR A 8 24.55 -35.60 -8.06
N THR A 9 24.34 -35.65 -9.38
CA THR A 9 23.49 -34.67 -10.09
C THR A 9 22.03 -34.74 -9.62
N ARG A 10 21.51 -35.94 -9.34
CA ARG A 10 20.14 -36.12 -8.83
C ARG A 10 19.98 -35.55 -7.43
N THR A 11 20.96 -35.76 -6.54
CA THR A 11 20.97 -35.20 -5.18
C THR A 11 21.09 -33.67 -5.19
N ALA A 12 22.00 -33.12 -6.02
CA ALA A 12 22.14 -31.67 -6.18
C ALA A 12 20.84 -31.02 -6.68
N ARG A 13 20.16 -31.62 -7.67
CA ARG A 13 18.87 -31.12 -8.17
C ARG A 13 17.76 -31.19 -7.10
N ARG A 14 17.74 -32.24 -6.27
CA ARG A 14 16.78 -32.34 -5.16
C ARG A 14 17.01 -31.23 -4.13
N ARG A 15 18.27 -30.96 -3.77
CA ARG A 15 18.65 -29.87 -2.86
C ARG A 15 18.24 -28.51 -3.43
N ALA A 16 18.58 -28.22 -4.69
CA ALA A 16 18.20 -26.97 -5.34
C ALA A 16 16.67 -26.73 -5.32
N ARG A 17 15.86 -27.77 -5.60
CA ARG A 17 14.40 -27.66 -5.50
C ARG A 17 13.91 -27.44 -4.07
N ALA A 18 14.54 -28.04 -3.06
CA ALA A 18 14.19 -27.82 -1.66
C ALA A 18 14.51 -26.37 -1.25
N ASP A 19 15.68 -25.87 -1.63
CA ASP A 19 16.12 -24.51 -1.33
C ASP A 19 15.21 -23.46 -1.97
N LEU A 20 14.81 -23.65 -3.24
CA LEU A 20 13.87 -22.75 -3.92
C LEU A 20 12.48 -22.76 -3.27
N ARG A 21 11.96 -23.93 -2.89
CA ARG A 21 10.68 -24.00 -2.17
C ARG A 21 10.73 -23.29 -0.83
N ALA A 22 11.84 -23.40 -0.11
CA ALA A 22 12.04 -22.68 1.14
C ALA A 22 12.11 -21.16 0.91
N GLN A 23 12.71 -20.70 -0.20
CA GLN A 23 12.69 -19.29 -0.58
C GLN A 23 11.29 -18.80 -0.91
N ILE A 24 10.54 -19.54 -1.74
CA ILE A 24 9.15 -19.25 -2.09
C ILE A 24 8.29 -19.13 -0.83
N ALA A 25 8.34 -20.12 0.06
CA ALA A 25 7.55 -20.09 1.29
C ALA A 25 7.85 -18.88 2.18
N ARG A 26 9.12 -18.45 2.25
CA ARG A 26 9.49 -17.22 2.97
C ARG A 26 8.94 -15.97 2.30
N LEU A 27 9.00 -15.87 0.97
CA LEU A 27 8.48 -14.72 0.22
C LEU A 27 6.95 -14.64 0.31
N GLU A 28 6.25 -15.76 0.20
CA GLU A 28 4.80 -15.85 0.39
C GLU A 28 4.39 -15.38 1.79
N HIS A 29 5.12 -15.81 2.82
CA HIS A 29 4.87 -15.36 4.19
C HIS A 29 5.11 -13.86 4.35
N GLN A 30 6.23 -13.33 3.85
CA GLN A 30 6.52 -11.89 3.88
C GLN A 30 5.47 -11.06 3.14
N LEU A 31 4.95 -11.58 2.03
CA LEU A 31 3.89 -10.93 1.26
C LEU A 31 2.58 -10.94 2.04
N ALA A 32 2.22 -12.07 2.65
CA ALA A 32 1.04 -12.17 3.52
C ALA A 32 1.13 -11.20 4.70
N ASP A 33 2.29 -11.12 5.37
CA ASP A 33 2.53 -10.18 6.47
C ASP A 33 2.36 -8.73 6.03
N ALA A 34 2.89 -8.37 4.85
CA ALA A 34 2.75 -7.02 4.31
C ALA A 34 1.29 -6.66 4.03
N VAL A 35 0.52 -7.59 3.45
CA VAL A 35 -0.91 -7.39 3.18
C VAL A 35 -1.71 -7.28 4.47
N MET A 36 -1.42 -8.12 5.48
CA MET A 36 -2.05 -8.02 6.79
C MET A 36 -1.70 -6.72 7.52
N ALA A 37 -0.53 -6.14 7.25
CA ALA A 37 -0.14 -4.82 7.73
C ALA A 37 -0.79 -3.65 6.97
N GLY A 38 -1.68 -3.92 6.00
CA GLY A 38 -2.43 -2.92 5.25
C GLY A 38 -1.83 -2.51 3.92
N ALA A 39 -0.75 -3.17 3.47
CA ALA A 39 -0.25 -2.97 2.12
C ALA A 39 -1.24 -3.53 1.08
N PRO A 40 -1.28 -2.98 -0.14
CA PRO A 40 -2.21 -3.46 -1.17
C PRO A 40 -1.90 -4.92 -1.52
N SER A 41 -2.94 -5.75 -1.61
CA SER A 41 -2.77 -7.11 -2.14
C SER A 41 -2.31 -7.03 -3.60
N PRO A 42 -1.29 -7.80 -3.99
CA PRO A 42 -1.03 -8.01 -5.39
C PRO A 42 -2.25 -8.71 -6.02
N GLY A 43 -2.50 -8.42 -7.30
CA GLY A 43 -3.58 -9.06 -8.05
C GLY A 43 -3.39 -10.57 -8.19
N PRO A 44 -4.45 -11.32 -8.54
CA PRO A 44 -4.33 -12.75 -8.76
C PRO A 44 -3.31 -13.03 -9.87
N ARG A 45 -2.29 -13.85 -9.56
CA ARG A 45 -1.42 -14.39 -10.60
C ARG A 45 -2.23 -15.41 -11.40
N GLY A 46 -2.16 -15.34 -12.73
CA GLY A 46 -2.82 -16.32 -13.60
C GLY A 46 -2.30 -17.73 -13.33
N GLY A 47 -3.06 -18.52 -12.56
CA GLY A 47 -2.71 -19.90 -12.26
C GLY A 47 -2.92 -20.81 -13.47
N ARG A 48 -1.91 -21.62 -13.82
CA ARG A 48 -2.14 -22.79 -14.69
C ARG A 48 -2.96 -23.81 -13.90
N ALA A 49 -4.07 -24.27 -14.49
CA ALA A 49 -5.05 -25.13 -13.82
C ALA A 49 -4.45 -26.50 -13.41
N GLY A 50 -4.59 -26.85 -12.13
CA GLY A 50 -4.42 -28.21 -11.60
C GLY A 50 -3.17 -28.46 -10.73
N PRO A 51 -3.23 -29.44 -9.81
CA PRO A 51 -2.10 -29.81 -8.96
C PRO A 51 -0.98 -30.44 -9.80
N ARG A 52 0.15 -29.71 -9.93
CA ARG A 52 1.34 -30.19 -10.64
C ARG A 52 2.62 -29.87 -9.85
N MET A 53 3.61 -30.76 -9.94
CA MET A 53 4.93 -30.47 -9.41
C MET A 53 5.70 -29.55 -10.37
N LEU A 54 5.97 -28.31 -9.95
CA LEU A 54 6.78 -27.35 -10.71
C LEU A 54 8.20 -27.85 -10.94
N GLY A 55 8.69 -27.73 -12.17
CA GLY A 55 10.09 -27.91 -12.54
C GLY A 55 11.02 -26.88 -11.88
N LEU A 56 12.34 -27.02 -12.07
CA LEU A 56 13.31 -26.09 -11.45
C LEU A 56 13.15 -24.65 -11.98
N ALA A 57 13.10 -24.49 -13.31
CA ALA A 57 12.90 -23.19 -13.95
C ALA A 57 11.55 -22.55 -13.58
N GLU A 58 10.50 -23.37 -13.40
CA GLU A 58 9.19 -22.87 -12.95
C GLU A 58 9.24 -22.39 -11.50
N LEU A 59 10.01 -23.04 -10.62
CA LEU A 59 10.22 -22.58 -9.24
C LEU A 59 11.04 -21.27 -9.20
N GLU A 60 12.03 -21.12 -10.09
CA GLU A 60 12.81 -19.88 -10.20
C GLU A 60 11.92 -18.73 -10.67
N ALA A 61 11.11 -18.96 -11.71
CA ALA A 61 10.16 -17.98 -12.20
C ALA A 61 9.13 -17.57 -11.12
N GLU A 62 8.63 -18.53 -10.33
CA GLU A 62 7.72 -18.24 -9.22
C GLU A 62 8.39 -17.40 -8.13
N ARG A 63 9.62 -17.75 -7.74
CA ARG A 63 10.42 -16.96 -6.78
C ARG A 63 10.62 -15.52 -7.27
N ASP A 64 10.97 -15.35 -8.54
CA ASP A 64 11.25 -14.04 -9.12
C ASP A 64 9.98 -13.20 -9.20
N ALA A 65 8.85 -13.82 -9.56
CA ALA A 65 7.54 -13.17 -9.53
C ALA A 65 7.14 -12.76 -8.09
N LEU A 66 7.33 -13.62 -7.09
CA LEU A 66 7.09 -13.30 -5.68
C LEU A 66 7.98 -12.17 -5.18
N SER A 67 9.24 -12.16 -5.60
CA SER A 67 10.20 -11.10 -5.24
C SER A 67 9.79 -9.76 -5.85
N ALA A 68 9.34 -9.75 -7.11
CA ALA A 68 8.84 -8.56 -7.78
C ALA A 68 7.57 -8.01 -7.11
N ASP A 69 6.61 -8.88 -6.80
CA ASP A 69 5.38 -8.48 -6.09
C ASP A 69 5.69 -7.89 -4.71
N LEU A 70 6.56 -8.54 -3.93
CA LEU A 70 6.93 -8.04 -2.62
C LEU A 70 7.61 -6.67 -2.70
N ALA A 71 8.48 -6.45 -3.70
CA ALA A 71 9.09 -5.15 -3.95
C ALA A 71 8.03 -4.09 -4.31
N ALA A 72 7.08 -4.42 -5.18
CA ALA A 72 6.00 -3.52 -5.57
C ALA A 72 5.07 -3.16 -4.39
N VAL A 73 4.68 -4.15 -3.58
CA VAL A 73 3.85 -3.96 -2.39
C VAL A 73 4.56 -3.06 -1.37
N ARG A 74 5.86 -3.29 -1.12
CA ARG A 74 6.66 -2.43 -0.24
C ARG A 74 6.77 -1.00 -0.77
N ALA A 75 6.99 -0.82 -2.06
CA ALA A 75 7.05 0.50 -2.68
C ALA A 75 5.71 1.25 -2.56
N ALA A 76 4.59 0.57 -2.79
CA ALA A 76 3.25 1.16 -2.64
C ALA A 76 2.94 1.52 -1.18
N ALA A 77 3.33 0.67 -0.22
CA ALA A 77 3.19 0.96 1.20
C ALA A 77 4.02 2.19 1.61
N ALA A 78 5.28 2.28 1.15
CA ALA A 78 6.13 3.44 1.41
C ALA A 78 5.54 4.74 0.83
N ALA A 79 5.10 4.71 -0.43
CA ALA A 79 4.46 5.85 -1.07
C ALA A 79 3.18 6.30 -0.32
N THR A 80 2.41 5.36 0.19
CA THR A 80 1.23 5.65 1.01
C THR A 80 1.61 6.31 2.33
N ALA A 81 2.64 5.80 3.01
CA ALA A 81 3.14 6.38 4.25
C ALA A 81 3.66 7.82 4.04
N ASP A 82 4.40 8.06 2.96
CA ASP A 82 4.90 9.39 2.60
C ASP A 82 3.76 10.37 2.32
N ALA A 83 2.73 9.94 1.59
CA ALA A 83 1.56 10.76 1.30
C ALA A 83 0.80 11.13 2.58
N GLN A 84 0.62 10.16 3.50
CA GLN A 84 -0.02 10.41 4.80
C GLN A 84 0.80 11.35 5.68
N GLU A 85 2.12 11.21 5.69
CA GLU A 85 3.01 12.11 6.42
C GLU A 85 2.95 13.54 5.88
N ALA A 86 2.93 13.71 4.55
CA ALA A 86 2.71 15.01 3.93
C ALA A 86 1.32 15.60 4.29
N ALA A 87 0.28 14.77 4.34
CA ALA A 87 -1.05 15.17 4.77
C ALA A 87 -1.08 15.62 6.24
N ARG A 88 -0.39 14.92 7.14
CA ARG A 88 -0.26 15.32 8.57
C ARG A 88 0.40 16.68 8.71
N ARG A 89 1.54 16.90 8.03
CA ARG A 89 2.22 18.22 8.02
C ARG A 89 1.32 19.33 7.47
N ARG A 90 0.53 19.02 6.44
CA ARG A 90 -0.45 19.98 5.89
C ARG A 90 -1.55 20.31 6.91
N LEU A 91 -2.05 19.33 7.65
CA LEU A 91 -3.03 19.55 8.72
C LEU A 91 -2.46 20.43 9.84
N GLU A 92 -1.23 20.15 10.28
CA GLU A 92 -0.53 20.95 11.27
C GLU A 92 -0.39 22.41 10.80
N ALA A 93 0.00 22.63 9.55
CA ALA A 93 0.07 23.96 8.96
C ALA A 93 -1.31 24.67 8.91
N MET A 94 -2.37 23.94 8.53
CA MET A 94 -3.75 24.45 8.55
C MET A 94 -4.18 24.86 9.96
N LEU A 95 -3.81 24.09 10.99
CA LEU A 95 -4.15 24.37 12.39
C LEU A 95 -3.35 25.56 12.95
N ALA A 96 -2.06 25.65 12.62
CA ALA A 96 -1.19 26.73 13.08
C ALA A 96 -1.51 28.07 12.40
N ARG A 97 -1.78 28.05 11.09
CA ARG A 97 -2.01 29.26 10.27
C ARG A 97 -3.25 29.11 9.39
N PRO A 98 -4.46 29.00 9.97
CA PRO A 98 -5.68 28.78 9.20
C PRO A 98 -5.96 29.92 8.20
N ARG A 99 -5.53 31.15 8.50
CA ARG A 99 -5.70 32.30 7.59
C ARG A 99 -4.88 32.17 6.29
N GLU A 100 -3.77 31.45 6.29
CA GLU A 100 -2.97 31.22 5.08
C GLU A 100 -3.58 30.11 4.22
N HIS A 101 -4.30 29.18 4.85
CA HIS A 101 -4.92 28.01 4.22
C HIS A 101 -6.44 28.17 4.03
N ARG A 102 -6.91 29.38 3.65
CA ARG A 102 -8.34 29.68 3.50
C ARG A 102 -9.04 28.67 2.59
N PHE A 103 -10.16 28.13 3.07
CA PHE A 103 -10.96 27.13 2.36
C PHE A 103 -10.25 25.82 2.02
N ALA A 104 -9.03 25.60 2.53
CA ALA A 104 -8.33 24.34 2.32
C ALA A 104 -9.12 23.18 2.92
N ARG A 105 -9.04 22.04 2.23
CA ARG A 105 -9.68 20.78 2.59
C ARG A 105 -8.64 19.68 2.69
N LEU A 106 -8.84 18.76 3.63
CA LEU A 106 -8.04 17.55 3.79
C LEU A 106 -8.94 16.42 4.28
N ALA A 107 -9.02 15.31 3.53
CA ALA A 107 -9.87 14.20 3.92
C ALA A 107 -9.20 13.33 4.99
N LEU A 108 -10.01 12.63 5.81
CA LEU A 108 -9.48 11.62 6.75
C LEU A 108 -8.77 10.49 6.01
N ALA A 109 -9.26 10.11 4.82
CA ALA A 109 -8.62 9.10 3.98
C ALA A 109 -7.16 9.47 3.61
N ASP A 110 -6.88 10.76 3.38
CA ASP A 110 -5.53 11.24 3.08
C ASP A 110 -4.57 11.07 4.27
N LEU A 111 -5.11 11.03 5.49
CA LEU A 111 -4.36 10.82 6.74
C LEU A 111 -4.19 9.34 7.09
N GLY A 112 -4.83 8.44 6.33
CA GLY A 112 -4.94 7.02 6.67
C GLY A 112 -5.96 6.72 7.77
N GLU A 113 -6.81 7.69 8.13
CA GLU A 113 -7.81 7.55 9.18
C GLU A 113 -9.13 7.01 8.60
N PRO A 114 -9.82 6.08 9.29
CA PRO A 114 -11.09 5.57 8.83
C PRO A 114 -12.18 6.65 8.84
N GLY A 115 -13.10 6.53 7.90
CA GLY A 115 -14.29 7.38 7.82
C GLY A 115 -14.28 8.39 6.68
N CYS A 116 -15.34 9.18 6.64
CA CYS A 116 -15.70 10.08 5.55
C CYS A 116 -15.43 11.56 5.85
N GLY A 117 -14.79 11.84 6.99
CA GLY A 117 -14.61 13.18 7.49
C GLY A 117 -13.65 14.02 6.67
N VAL A 118 -13.81 15.34 6.73
CA VAL A 118 -12.94 16.30 6.04
C VAL A 118 -12.60 17.46 6.97
N TYR A 119 -11.31 17.71 7.19
CA TYR A 119 -10.83 18.94 7.79
C TYR A 119 -10.96 20.08 6.79
N MET A 120 -11.51 21.20 7.24
CA MET A 120 -11.87 22.31 6.39
C MET A 120 -11.59 23.62 7.12
N VAL A 121 -10.89 24.53 6.46
CA VAL A 121 -10.72 25.89 6.96
C VAL A 121 -11.92 26.74 6.59
N ARG A 122 -12.58 27.34 7.59
CA ARG A 122 -13.76 28.19 7.40
C ARG A 122 -13.64 29.50 8.18
N PRO A 123 -14.26 30.59 7.69
CA PRO A 123 -14.33 31.81 8.46
C PRO A 123 -15.22 31.60 9.70
N ARG A 124 -14.83 32.20 10.83
CA ARG A 124 -15.66 32.29 12.03
C ARG A 124 -16.80 33.27 11.74
N LEU A 125 -18.02 33.02 12.20
CA LEU A 125 -19.15 33.95 12.05
C LEU A 125 -19.45 34.38 10.57
N GLY A 126 -19.20 33.50 9.60
CA GLY A 126 -19.56 33.76 8.19
C GLY A 126 -18.78 34.91 7.54
N LEU A 127 -19.47 35.79 6.80
CA LEU A 127 -18.87 36.92 6.08
C LEU A 127 -18.08 37.86 7.01
N ILE A 128 -18.53 38.06 8.25
CA ILE A 128 -17.87 38.95 9.21
C ILE A 128 -16.46 38.45 9.52
N GLY A 129 -16.28 37.17 9.88
CA GLY A 129 -14.94 36.66 10.14
C GLY A 129 -14.10 36.50 8.87
N MET A 130 -14.71 36.41 7.69
CA MET A 130 -13.95 36.50 6.45
C MET A 130 -13.28 37.87 6.29
N LEU A 131 -14.02 38.95 6.56
CA LEU A 131 -13.50 40.32 6.51
C LEU A 131 -12.54 40.62 7.66
N ALA A 132 -12.82 40.12 8.85
CA ALA A 132 -11.97 40.30 10.04
C ALA A 132 -10.75 39.35 10.07
N GLY A 133 -10.62 38.44 9.10
CA GLY A 133 -9.51 37.48 9.05
C GLY A 133 -9.56 36.41 10.16
N TRP A 134 -10.74 36.13 10.71
CA TRP A 134 -10.97 35.12 11.73
C TRP A 134 -11.24 33.76 11.08
N TRP A 135 -10.22 32.91 11.01
CA TRP A 135 -10.29 31.58 10.40
C TRP A 135 -10.15 30.48 11.44
N GLN A 136 -10.77 29.34 11.19
CA GLN A 136 -10.68 28.15 12.04
C GLN A 136 -10.71 26.88 11.18
N VAL A 137 -10.04 25.83 11.65
CA VAL A 137 -10.19 24.49 11.08
C VAL A 137 -11.36 23.79 11.75
N LYS A 138 -12.22 23.16 10.96
CA LYS A 138 -13.33 22.32 11.45
C LYS A 138 -13.26 20.95 10.77
N LEU A 139 -13.51 19.90 11.54
CA LEU A 139 -13.75 18.57 11.00
C LEU A 139 -15.25 18.43 10.70
N SER A 140 -15.62 18.24 9.44
CA SER A 140 -16.97 17.82 9.09
C SER A 140 -17.04 16.30 9.17
N SER A 141 -17.96 15.76 9.96
CA SER A 141 -18.23 14.32 10.09
C SER A 141 -19.24 13.79 9.06
N GLY A 142 -19.57 14.57 8.03
CA GLY A 142 -20.58 14.17 7.04
C GLY A 142 -20.07 13.02 6.19
N CYS A 143 -20.68 11.84 6.33
CA CYS A 143 -20.60 10.80 5.31
C CYS A 143 -21.52 11.21 4.17
N PRO A 144 -21.00 11.62 3.00
CA PRO A 144 -21.84 11.65 1.82
C PRO A 144 -22.18 10.19 1.53
N LEU A 145 -23.40 9.77 1.85
CA LEU A 145 -23.94 8.55 1.26
C LEU A 145 -23.88 8.78 -0.27
N SER A 146 -22.99 8.03 -0.93
CA SER A 146 -22.71 8.01 -2.37
C SER A 146 -22.32 9.34 -3.05
N VAL A 147 -21.02 9.66 -3.10
CA VAL A 147 -20.39 10.29 -4.27
C VAL A 147 -19.02 9.64 -4.47
N SER A 148 -18.87 8.85 -5.54
CA SER A 148 -17.54 8.42 -6.00
C SER A 148 -16.71 9.66 -6.36
N PRO A 149 -15.44 9.77 -5.94
CA PRO A 149 -14.56 10.80 -6.45
C PRO A 149 -14.20 10.45 -7.90
N ALA A 150 -14.95 11.03 -8.84
CA ALA A 150 -14.48 11.14 -10.21
C ALA A 150 -13.21 12.00 -10.22
N ALA A 151 -12.22 11.54 -10.97
CA ALA A 151 -10.92 12.14 -11.22
C ALA A 151 -10.94 13.68 -11.31
N GLN A 152 -10.01 14.32 -10.60
CA GLN A 152 -9.64 15.70 -10.85
C GLN A 152 -8.58 15.70 -11.96
N VAL A 153 -8.92 16.31 -13.10
CA VAL A 153 -8.00 16.77 -14.16
C VAL A 153 -7.64 18.21 -13.89
#